data_AF-A0A5B2YN79-F1
#
_entry.id   AF-A0A5B2YN79-F1
#
_cell.length_a   1.000
_cell.length_b   1.000
_cell.length_c   1.000
_cell.angle_alpha   90.00
_cell.angle_beta   90.00
_cell.angle_gamma   90.00
#
_symmetry.space_group_name_H-M   'P 1'
#
loop_
_entity.id
_entity.type
_entity.pdbx_description
1 polymer ?
#
loop_
_entity_poly.entity_id
_entity_poly.type
_entity_poly.pdbx_seq_one_letter_code
_entity_poly.pdbx_strand_id
1 'polypeptide(L)'
;FNFATEPFRERLDIPKSYRMSNISQFVLTPIIKELSPIFNNLNINKIKAKKGRKIEWLEFTFDAEKRIHSKRQPKMANVAQPKQYISREKTPKWLHERNQSDTTRELTEEEKALFKEQQQAFRQQLKLDWEE
;
A
#
# COMPACT_ATOMS: atom_id res chain seq x y z
N PHE A 1 26.06 -0.43 14.41
CA PHE A 1 26.61 -1.04 13.17
C PHE A 1 28.12 -0.92 13.20
N ASN A 2 28.86 -2.01 12.96
CA ASN A 2 30.32 -2.03 13.13
C ASN A 2 31.03 -2.29 11.81
N PHE A 3 32.00 -1.44 11.49
CA PHE A 3 32.86 -1.59 10.32
C PHE A 3 34.32 -1.71 10.74
N ALA A 4 35.04 -2.69 10.20
CA ALA A 4 36.48 -2.71 10.32
C ALA A 4 37.08 -1.53 9.54
N THR A 5 38.21 -1.00 10.02
CA THR A 5 38.81 0.22 9.46
C THR A 5 39.31 0.02 8.03
N GLU A 6 39.92 -1.12 7.71
CA GLU A 6 40.44 -1.37 6.35
C GLU A 6 39.31 -1.49 5.31
N PRO A 7 38.26 -2.33 5.51
CA PRO A 7 37.12 -2.37 4.60
C PRO A 7 36.36 -1.04 4.48
N PHE A 8 36.31 -0.24 5.56
CA PHE A 8 35.71 1.09 5.50
C PHE A 8 36.48 2.02 4.56
N ARG A 9 37.82 1.96 4.59
CA ARG A 9 38.67 2.76 3.70
C ARG A 9 38.53 2.36 2.25
N GLU A 10 38.46 1.07 1.98
CA GLU A 10 38.28 0.55 0.63
C GLU A 10 36.92 0.95 0.05
N ARG A 11 35.84 0.81 0.82
CA ARG A 11 34.47 1.14 0.35
C ARG A 11 34.24 2.61 0.05
N LEU A 12 34.96 3.50 0.73
CA LEU A 12 34.85 4.94 0.56
C LEU A 12 36.03 5.53 -0.23
N ASP A 13 36.83 4.68 -0.87
CA ASP A 13 38.02 5.07 -1.65
C ASP A 13 38.93 6.06 -0.91
N ILE A 14 39.12 5.86 0.40
CA ILE A 14 39.88 6.77 1.24
C ILE A 14 41.38 6.58 0.95
N PRO A 15 42.12 7.66 0.61
CA PRO A 15 43.55 7.58 0.35
C PRO A 15 44.33 6.90 1.49
N LYS A 16 45.26 6.00 1.15
CA LYS A 16 46.13 5.32 2.13
C LYS A 16 47.00 6.30 2.93
N SER A 17 47.29 7.48 2.38
CA SER A 17 48.04 8.56 3.03
C SER A 17 47.33 9.16 4.24
N TYR A 18 46.00 9.04 4.33
CA TYR A 18 45.25 9.61 5.44
C TYR A 18 45.53 8.86 6.73
N ARG A 19 46.02 9.60 7.73
CA ARG A 19 46.08 9.13 9.11
C ARG A 19 44.68 9.13 9.72
N MET A 20 44.49 8.41 10.82
CA MET A 20 43.19 8.36 11.52
C MET A 20 42.67 9.75 11.93
N SER A 21 43.56 10.71 12.20
CA SER A 21 43.22 12.12 12.44
C SER A 21 42.57 12.76 11.20
N ASN A 22 43.19 12.58 10.03
CA ASN A 22 42.71 13.11 8.76
C ASN A 22 41.38 12.47 8.39
N ILE A 23 41.21 11.16 8.63
CA ILE A 23 39.92 10.49 8.45
C ILE A 23 38.86 11.11 9.36
N SER A 24 39.20 11.37 10.62
CA SER A 24 38.27 12.03 11.55
C SER A 24 37.82 13.39 11.02
N GLN A 25 38.75 14.20 10.50
CA GLN A 25 38.49 15.57 10.06
C GLN A 25 37.79 15.67 8.69
N PHE A 26 38.26 14.88 7.71
CA PHE A 26 37.83 15.02 6.31
C PHE A 26 36.78 13.99 5.89
N VAL A 27 36.56 12.93 6.66
CA VAL A 27 35.60 11.89 6.32
C VAL A 27 34.50 11.82 7.37
N LEU A 28 34.85 11.63 8.65
CA LEU A 28 33.83 11.43 9.69
C LEU A 28 33.07 12.73 10.02
N THR A 29 33.74 13.88 10.12
CA THR A 29 33.07 15.15 10.40
C THR A 29 32.06 15.55 9.33
N PRO A 30 32.37 15.48 8.02
CA PRO A 30 31.39 15.71 6.97
C PRO A 30 30.23 14.71 7.02
N ILE A 31 30.50 13.41 7.19
CA ILE A 31 29.46 12.38 7.31
C ILE A 31 28.49 12.70 8.44
N ILE A 32 28.99 13.06 9.62
CA ILE A 32 28.12 13.43 10.75
C ILE A 32 27.26 14.64 10.36
N LYS A 33 27.87 15.69 9.82
CA LYS A 33 27.15 16.92 9.45
C LYS A 33 26.02 16.67 8.44
N GLU A 34 26.26 15.82 7.44
CA GLU A 34 25.29 15.52 6.39
C GLU A 34 24.21 14.53 6.83
N LEU A 35 24.57 13.58 7.71
CA LEU A 35 23.67 12.52 8.15
C LEU A 35 22.91 12.86 9.45
N SER A 36 23.38 13.83 10.24
CA SER A 36 22.70 14.30 11.45
C SER A 36 21.22 14.70 11.23
N PRO A 37 20.83 15.33 10.10
CA PRO A 37 19.42 15.65 9.83
C PRO A 37 18.54 14.41 9.56
N ILE A 38 19.15 13.30 9.14
CA ILE A 38 18.44 12.07 8.73
C ILE A 38 18.41 11.08 9.90
N PHE A 39 19.54 10.90 10.58
CA PHE A 39 19.70 9.95 11.67
C PHE A 39 19.73 10.68 13.01
N ASN A 40 18.68 10.46 13.80
CA ASN A 40 18.61 10.97 15.15
C ASN A 40 19.73 10.38 16.01
N ASN A 41 20.39 11.26 16.77
CA ASN A 41 21.44 10.89 17.72
C ASN A 41 22.59 10.06 17.11
N LEU A 42 22.95 10.36 15.85
CA LEU A 42 24.07 9.72 15.17
C LEU A 42 25.40 10.02 15.86
N ASN A 43 26.10 8.97 16.28
CA ASN A 43 27.43 9.03 16.86
C ASN A 43 28.34 7.96 16.24
N ILE A 44 29.62 8.29 16.08
CA ILE A 44 30.64 7.43 15.49
C ILE A 44 31.75 7.20 16.53
N ASN A 45 31.78 5.99 17.09
CA ASN A 45 32.78 5.58 18.07
C ASN A 45 33.98 4.92 17.38
N LYS A 46 35.18 5.24 17.87
CA LYS A 46 36.45 4.64 17.40
C LYS A 46 36.89 3.57 18.40
N ILE A 47 36.70 2.30 18.04
CA ILE A 47 37.05 1.17 18.90
C ILE A 47 38.50 0.76 18.64
N LYS A 48 39.32 0.80 19.70
CA LYS A 48 40.72 0.40 19.66
C LYS A 48 40.84 -1.12 19.62
N ALA A 49 41.89 -1.63 19.00
CA ALA A 49 42.24 -3.04 19.08
C ALA A 49 42.46 -3.46 20.53
N LYS A 50 42.22 -4.74 20.85
CA LYS A 50 42.47 -5.30 22.20
C LYS A 50 43.90 -5.08 22.69
N LYS A 51 44.87 -5.04 21.75
CA LYS A 51 46.28 -4.81 22.05
C LYS A 51 46.80 -3.65 21.20
N GLY A 52 47.09 -2.51 21.85
CA GLY A 52 47.73 -1.35 21.24
C GLY A 52 46.82 -0.13 21.06
N ARG A 53 47.30 0.84 20.28
CA ARG A 53 46.63 2.14 20.06
C ARG A 53 45.95 2.25 18.68
N LYS A 54 46.02 1.19 17.85
CA LYS A 54 45.40 1.18 16.52
C LYS A 54 43.87 1.10 16.66
N ILE A 55 43.16 1.88 15.86
CA ILE A 55 41.70 1.75 15.71
C ILE A 55 41.45 0.57 14.78
N GLU A 56 40.67 -0.38 15.25
CA GLU A 56 40.34 -1.59 14.48
C GLU A 56 38.93 -1.45 13.89
N TRP A 57 37.98 -0.94 14.67
CA TRP A 57 36.57 -0.82 14.27
C TRP A 57 36.05 0.60 14.44
N LEU A 58 35.15 0.98 13.55
CA LEU A 58 34.28 2.14 13.65
C LEU A 58 32.87 1.64 13.95
N GLU A 59 32.32 2.09 15.06
CA GLU A 59 30.96 1.77 15.47
C GLU A 59 30.07 2.99 15.22
N PHE A 60 28.98 2.75 14.50
CA PHE A 60 27.94 3.73 14.22
C PHE A 60 26.73 3.41 15.09
N THR A 61 26.35 4.35 15.93
CA THR A 61 25.15 4.29 16.78
C THR A 61 24.21 5.41 16.38
N PHE A 62 22.93 5.09 16.21
CA PHE A 62 21.88 6.07 15.95
C PHE A 62 20.55 5.50 16.40
N ASP A 63 19.61 6.39 16.72
CA ASP A 63 18.27 5.99 17.11
C ASP A 63 17.43 5.64 15.88
N ALA A 64 16.65 4.57 15.98
CA ALA A 64 15.72 4.22 14.93
C ALA A 64 14.67 5.34 14.78
N GLU A 65 14.45 5.79 13.53
CA GLU A 65 13.45 6.80 13.25
C GLU A 65 12.06 6.34 13.73
N LYS A 66 11.37 7.21 14.48
CA LYS A 66 10.00 6.94 14.93
C LYS A 66 9.11 6.94 13.69
N ARG A 67 8.65 5.76 13.27
CA ARG A 67 7.66 5.63 12.20
C ARG A 67 6.36 6.31 12.63
N ILE A 68 6.14 7.55 12.18
CA ILE A 68 4.91 8.32 12.44
C ILE A 68 3.70 7.63 11.76
N HIS A 69 3.96 6.87 10.72
CA HIS A 69 3.04 5.98 10.03
C HIS A 69 3.65 4.58 10.03
N SER A 70 3.34 3.79 11.04
CA SER A 70 3.17 2.36 10.77
C SER A 70 2.19 2.29 9.60
N LYS A 71 2.50 1.51 8.55
CA LYS A 71 1.44 1.09 7.64
C LYS A 71 0.42 0.42 8.56
N ARG A 72 -0.65 1.15 8.90
CA ARG A 72 -1.74 0.60 9.69
C ARG A 72 -2.17 -0.58 8.85
N GLN A 73 -1.91 -1.80 9.33
CA GLN A 73 -2.80 -2.88 8.91
C GLN A 73 -4.18 -2.34 9.22
N PRO A 74 -5.10 -2.26 8.26
CA PRO A 74 -6.47 -1.92 8.59
C PRO A 74 -6.83 -2.91 9.69
N LYS A 75 -6.99 -2.42 10.93
CA LYS A 75 -7.59 -3.23 11.98
C LYS A 75 -8.91 -3.59 11.35
N MET A 76 -9.08 -4.87 11.01
CA MET A 76 -10.37 -5.39 10.61
C MET A 76 -11.24 -5.22 11.84
N ALA A 77 -11.79 -4.02 12.03
CA ALA A 77 -13.03 -3.86 12.77
C ALA A 77 -13.94 -4.87 12.08
N ASN A 78 -14.40 -5.87 12.81
CA ASN A 78 -15.24 -6.93 12.31
C ASN A 78 -16.39 -6.29 11.51
N VAL A 79 -16.22 -6.16 10.19
CA VAL A 79 -17.26 -5.77 9.26
C VAL A 79 -18.09 -7.04 9.13
N ALA A 80 -18.94 -7.26 10.13
CA ALA A 80 -19.89 -8.37 10.21
C ALA A 80 -21.02 -8.25 9.16
N GLN A 81 -20.85 -7.41 8.15
CA GLN A 81 -21.84 -7.20 7.10
C GLN A 81 -21.20 -7.59 5.77
N PRO A 82 -21.55 -8.76 5.20
CA PRO A 82 -21.20 -9.03 3.82
C PRO A 82 -21.80 -7.92 2.96
N LYS A 83 -20.99 -7.34 2.07
CA LYS A 83 -21.49 -6.42 1.03
C LYS A 83 -22.51 -7.21 0.21
N GLN A 84 -23.80 -6.99 0.45
CA GLN A 84 -24.85 -7.62 -0.35
C GLN A 84 -24.75 -7.05 -1.76
N TYR A 85 -24.37 -7.91 -2.70
CA TYR A 85 -24.40 -7.59 -4.12
C TYR A 85 -25.86 -7.56 -4.56
N ILE A 86 -26.42 -6.36 -4.71
CA ILE A 86 -27.75 -6.18 -5.30
C ILE A 86 -27.53 -6.18 -6.82
N SER A 87 -28.12 -7.15 -7.53
CA SER A 87 -28.06 -7.16 -8.99
C SER A 87 -28.71 -5.88 -9.52
N ARG A 88 -28.05 -5.23 -10.49
CA ARG A 88 -28.57 -4.03 -11.15
C ARG A 88 -29.56 -4.39 -12.27
N GLU A 89 -30.05 -5.62 -12.28
CA GLU A 89 -30.96 -6.12 -13.30
C GLU A 89 -32.31 -5.43 -13.16
N LYS A 90 -32.71 -4.70 -14.20
CA LYS A 90 -34.01 -4.01 -14.28
C LYS A 90 -35.12 -4.93 -14.79
N THR A 91 -34.85 -6.23 -14.90
CA THR A 91 -35.76 -7.20 -15.51
C THR A 91 -37.02 -7.37 -14.65
N PRO A 92 -38.23 -7.20 -15.20
CA PRO A 92 -39.47 -7.35 -14.45
C PRO A 92 -39.67 -8.78 -13.91
N LYS A 93 -40.31 -8.90 -12.75
CA LYS A 93 -40.60 -10.20 -12.11
C LYS A 93 -41.47 -11.13 -12.99
N TRP A 94 -42.41 -10.56 -13.75
CA TRP A 94 -43.29 -11.33 -14.64
C TRP A 94 -42.55 -12.10 -15.73
N LEU A 95 -41.31 -11.72 -16.07
CA LEU A 95 -40.48 -12.47 -17.02
C LEU A 95 -39.89 -13.73 -16.39
N HIS A 96 -39.52 -13.67 -15.10
CA HIS A 96 -38.96 -14.81 -14.36
C HIS A 96 -40.02 -15.84 -13.96
N GLU A 97 -41.26 -15.38 -13.77
CA GLU A 97 -42.37 -16.19 -13.24
C GLU A 97 -43.17 -16.92 -14.32
N ARG A 98 -42.76 -16.84 -15.60
CA ARG A 98 -43.45 -17.53 -16.71
C ARG A 98 -43.18 -19.03 -16.65
N ASN A 99 -44.13 -19.80 -16.12
CA ASN A 99 -44.07 -21.26 -16.12
C ASN A 99 -44.38 -21.84 -17.51
N GLN A 100 -43.75 -22.96 -17.88
CA GLN A 100 -43.92 -23.57 -19.21
C GLN A 100 -45.39 -23.94 -19.53
N SER A 101 -46.20 -24.23 -18.51
CA SER A 101 -47.63 -24.55 -18.62
C SER A 101 -48.52 -23.37 -19.06
N ASP A 102 -48.06 -22.13 -18.91
CA ASP A 102 -48.81 -20.92 -19.32
C ASP A 102 -48.65 -20.62 -20.82
N THR A 103 -47.68 -21.26 -21.48
CA THR A 103 -47.42 -21.07 -22.92
C THR A 103 -48.52 -21.69 -23.80
N THR A 104 -49.22 -22.70 -23.28
CA THR A 104 -50.21 -23.50 -24.05
C THR A 104 -51.66 -23.03 -23.83
N ARG A 105 -51.90 -22.09 -22.89
CA ARG A 105 -53.24 -21.54 -22.63
C ARG A 105 -53.52 -20.39 -23.59
N GLU A 106 -54.68 -20.41 -24.24
CA GLU A 106 -55.13 -19.28 -25.05
C GLU A 106 -55.49 -18.10 -24.13
N LEU A 107 -54.69 -17.04 -24.21
CA LEU A 107 -54.94 -15.81 -23.45
C LEU A 107 -56.14 -15.06 -24.02
N THR A 108 -56.99 -14.57 -23.12
CA THR A 108 -58.15 -13.73 -23.43
C THR A 108 -57.68 -12.41 -24.07
N GLU A 109 -58.52 -11.74 -24.87
CA GLU A 109 -58.13 -10.48 -25.54
C GLU A 109 -57.73 -9.38 -24.54
N GLU A 110 -58.39 -9.34 -23.39
CA GLU A 110 -58.10 -8.42 -22.30
C GLU A 110 -56.72 -8.66 -21.68
N GLU A 111 -56.36 -9.92 -21.45
CA GLU A 111 -55.05 -10.31 -20.89
C GLU A 111 -53.92 -9.99 -21.88
N LYS A 112 -54.16 -10.18 -23.19
CA LYS A 112 -53.22 -9.79 -24.26
C LYS A 112 -53.01 -8.28 -24.30
N ALA A 113 -54.07 -7.49 -24.10
CA ALA A 113 -53.99 -6.03 -24.06
C ALA A 113 -53.18 -5.56 -22.84
N LEU A 114 -53.48 -6.09 -21.65
CA LEU A 114 -52.75 -5.80 -20.42
C LEU A 114 -51.26 -6.16 -20.55
N PHE A 115 -50.95 -7.31 -21.15
CA PHE A 115 -49.57 -7.73 -21.37
C PHE A 115 -48.82 -6.76 -22.30
N LYS A 116 -49.46 -6.29 -23.39
CA LYS A 116 -48.87 -5.29 -24.28
C LYS A 116 -48.62 -3.97 -23.55
N GLU A 117 -49.54 -3.54 -22.70
CA GLU A 117 -49.40 -2.32 -21.90
C GLU A 117 -48.21 -2.44 -20.93
N GLN A 118 -48.08 -3.57 -20.22
CA GLN A 118 -46.93 -3.83 -19.35
C GLN A 118 -45.59 -3.83 -20.12
N GLN A 119 -45.56 -4.41 -21.32
CA GLN A 119 -44.39 -4.36 -22.19
C GLN A 119 -44.03 -2.94 -22.63
N GLN A 120 -45.02 -2.12 -22.95
CA GLN A 120 -44.82 -0.74 -23.37
C GLN A 120 -44.32 0.13 -22.22
N ALA A 121 -44.95 0.03 -21.03
CA ALA A 121 -44.53 0.74 -19.84
C ALA A 121 -43.08 0.43 -19.47
N PHE A 122 -42.68 -0.85 -19.54
CA PHE A 122 -41.29 -1.26 -19.28
C PHE A 122 -40.31 -0.64 -20.29
N ARG A 123 -40.66 -0.62 -21.59
CA ARG A 123 -39.82 0.02 -22.62
C ARG A 123 -39.69 1.53 -22.40
N GLN A 124 -40.74 2.21 -21.93
CA GLN A 124 -40.69 3.64 -21.60
C GLN A 124 -39.79 3.89 -20.40
N GLN A 125 -39.91 3.07 -19.34
CA GLN A 125 -39.04 3.14 -18.17
C GLN A 125 -37.56 2.98 -18.54
N LEU A 126 -37.23 2.02 -19.43
CA LEU A 126 -35.86 1.86 -19.91
C LEU A 126 -35.37 3.12 -20.63
N LYS A 127 -36.15 3.71 -21.55
CA LYS A 127 -35.73 4.92 -22.27
C LYS A 127 -35.39 6.07 -21.32
N LEU A 128 -36.21 6.26 -20.28
CA LEU A 128 -36.00 7.32 -19.28
C LEU A 128 -34.72 7.10 -18.46
N ASP A 129 -34.45 5.86 -18.04
CA ASP A 129 -33.22 5.46 -17.33
C ASP A 129 -31.93 5.61 -18.20
N TRP A 130 -32.05 5.70 -19.54
CA TRP A 130 -30.90 5.85 -20.47
C TRP A 130 -30.65 7.30 -20.91
N GLU A 131 -31.60 8.22 -20.71
CA GLU A 131 -31.48 9.64 -21.07
C GLU A 131 -30.94 10.52 -19.91
N GLU A 132 -30.83 9.96 -18.70
CA GLU A 132 -30.27 10.59 -17.48
C GLU A 132 -28.79 10.19 -17.25
#